data_AF-A0A959B8G8-F1
#
_entry.id   AF-A0A959B8G8-F1
#
_cell.length_a   1.000
_cell.length_b   1.000
_cell.length_c   1.000
_cell.angle_alpha   90.00
_cell.angle_beta   90.00
_cell.angle_gamma   90.00
#
_symmetry.space_group_name_H-M   'P 1'
#
loop_
_entity.id
_entity.type
_entity.pdbx_description
1 polymer ?
#
loop_
_entity_poly.entity_id
_entity_poly.type
_entity_poly.pdbx_seq_one_letter_code
_entity_poly.pdbx_strand_id
1 'polypeptide(L)'
;MISTAPTLRLLHLTFDLPIYPRQLSQWRGAFIAMGGWENDLFHNHNGDEAFFHRYPLVQYRVMDGKAGIFAIGEAVDALQAILTDNEWEIQWQGKPRGLRIEHLQMDTHHLRMLEQPKTYQGFDWLALNQKSYEKWRQCKNLAERAVLLENILANQIQCFLEVMGW
;
A
#
# COMPACT_ATOMS: atom_id res chain seq x y z
N MET A 1 -0.72 10.65 31.42
CA MET A 1 -0.44 9.31 30.89
C MET A 1 0.49 9.50 29.69
N ILE A 2 1.70 8.94 29.72
CA ILE A 2 2.60 8.97 28.57
C ILE A 2 2.00 7.99 27.57
N SER A 3 1.40 8.50 26.50
CA SER A 3 0.98 7.67 25.37
C SER A 3 2.24 6.99 24.84
N THR A 4 2.32 5.67 24.94
CA THR A 4 3.39 4.90 24.31
C THR A 4 3.23 5.03 22.80
N ALA A 5 4.28 5.50 22.12
CA ALA A 5 4.31 5.62 20.68
C ALA A 5 3.77 4.35 19.97
N PRO A 6 2.79 4.46 19.07
CA PRO A 6 2.28 3.36 18.27
C PRO A 6 3.42 2.60 17.60
N THR A 7 3.38 1.28 17.73
CA THR A 7 4.35 0.37 17.11
C THR A 7 3.76 -0.16 15.82
N LEU A 8 4.49 0.03 14.74
CA LEU A 8 4.10 -0.32 13.39
C LEU A 8 4.91 -1.52 12.91
N ARG A 9 4.23 -2.65 12.68
CA ARG A 9 4.82 -3.81 12.01
C ARG A 9 4.64 -3.67 10.51
N LEU A 10 5.69 -3.98 9.76
CA LEU A 10 5.72 -3.98 8.31
C LEU A 10 6.18 -5.34 7.80
N LEU A 11 5.62 -5.79 6.68
CA LEU A 11 6.09 -6.96 5.95
C LEU A 11 6.25 -6.58 4.47
N HIS A 12 7.48 -6.68 3.99
CA HIS A 12 7.85 -6.59 2.59
C HIS A 12 8.04 -8.00 2.03
N LEU A 13 7.26 -8.34 1.01
CA LEU A 13 7.32 -9.64 0.36
C LEU A 13 7.49 -9.44 -1.14
N THR A 14 8.45 -10.15 -1.74
CA THR A 14 8.65 -10.19 -3.20
C THR A 14 8.69 -11.64 -3.65
N PHE A 15 7.94 -11.93 -4.71
CA PHE A 15 7.88 -13.25 -5.33
C PHE A 15 8.77 -13.32 -6.56
N ASP A 16 9.15 -14.54 -6.96
CA ASP A 16 9.86 -14.86 -8.20
C ASP A 16 9.00 -14.71 -9.47
N LEU A 17 8.17 -13.66 -9.51
CA LEU A 17 7.24 -13.35 -10.59
C LEU A 17 7.60 -11.99 -11.21
N PRO A 18 8.29 -11.96 -12.37
CA PRO A 18 8.55 -10.73 -13.08
C PRO A 18 7.25 -10.10 -13.60
N ILE A 19 7.05 -8.81 -13.30
CA ILE A 19 5.87 -8.04 -13.74
C ILE A 19 6.26 -6.63 -14.17
N TYR A 20 5.51 -6.09 -15.13
CA TYR A 20 5.56 -4.66 -15.47
C TYR A 20 4.50 -3.87 -14.68
N PRO A 21 4.66 -2.55 -14.50
CA PRO A 21 3.67 -1.71 -13.81
C PRO A 21 2.23 -1.85 -14.33
N ARG A 22 2.07 -2.00 -15.65
CA ARG A 22 0.75 -2.23 -16.29
C ARG A 22 0.05 -3.53 -15.86
N GLN A 23 0.78 -4.45 -15.25
CA GLN A 23 0.27 -5.75 -14.78
C GLN A 23 -0.06 -5.74 -13.30
N LEU A 24 0.05 -4.60 -12.61
CA LEU A 24 -0.19 -4.52 -11.17
C LEU A 24 -1.63 -4.91 -10.79
N SER A 25 -2.61 -4.52 -11.59
CA SER A 25 -4.00 -4.93 -11.40
C SER A 25 -4.20 -6.44 -11.60
N GLN A 26 -3.53 -7.02 -12.60
CA GLN A 26 -3.52 -8.46 -12.84
C GLN A 26 -2.87 -9.20 -11.66
N TRP A 27 -1.76 -8.68 -11.13
CA TRP A 27 -1.07 -9.23 -9.96
C TRP A 27 -1.99 -9.25 -8.74
N ARG A 28 -2.61 -8.12 -8.44
CA ARG A 28 -3.60 -8.02 -7.36
C ARG A 28 -4.70 -9.06 -7.51
N GLY A 29 -5.32 -9.15 -8.70
CA GLY A 29 -6.40 -10.10 -8.95
C GLY A 29 -5.96 -11.56 -8.78
N ALA A 30 -4.79 -11.92 -9.31
CA ALA A 30 -4.26 -13.27 -9.21
C ALA A 30 -3.95 -13.69 -7.76
N PHE A 31 -3.35 -12.79 -6.97
CA PHE A 31 -3.04 -13.06 -5.57
C PHE A 31 -4.30 -13.17 -4.71
N ILE A 32 -5.28 -12.29 -4.90
CA ILE A 32 -6.57 -12.37 -4.19
C ILE A 32 -7.29 -13.67 -4.53
N ALA A 33 -7.29 -14.08 -5.80
CA ALA A 33 -7.91 -15.34 -6.21
C ALA A 33 -7.26 -16.57 -5.54
N MET A 34 -5.95 -16.51 -5.26
CA MET A 34 -5.23 -17.56 -4.52
C MET A 34 -5.48 -17.50 -3.01
N GLY A 35 -5.43 -16.32 -2.40
CA GLY A 35 -5.57 -16.15 -0.95
C GLY A 35 -7.02 -16.12 -0.42
N GLY A 36 -8.00 -16.15 -1.32
CA GLY A 36 -9.42 -16.07 -0.98
C GLY A 36 -9.96 -14.64 -0.87
N TRP A 37 -11.25 -14.48 -1.18
CA TRP A 37 -11.99 -13.22 -1.12
C TRP A 37 -12.59 -12.94 0.26
N GLU A 38 -12.23 -13.70 1.29
CA GLU A 38 -12.88 -13.59 2.60
C GLU A 38 -12.29 -12.45 3.44
N ASN A 39 -11.02 -12.10 3.20
CA ASN A 39 -10.35 -11.05 3.94
C ASN A 39 -10.37 -9.73 3.15
N ASP A 40 -11.23 -8.82 3.59
CA ASP A 40 -11.45 -7.51 2.97
C ASP A 40 -10.17 -6.68 2.84
N LEU A 41 -9.14 -6.91 3.68
CA LEU A 41 -7.86 -6.17 3.66
C LEU A 41 -7.15 -6.30 2.31
N PHE A 42 -7.37 -7.39 1.59
CA PHE A 42 -6.72 -7.69 0.32
C PHE A 42 -7.48 -7.14 -0.89
N HIS A 43 -8.80 -6.97 -0.78
CA HIS A 43 -9.64 -6.60 -1.91
C HIS A 43 -10.40 -5.28 -1.73
N ASN A 44 -10.43 -4.66 -0.53
CA ASN A 44 -11.01 -3.34 -0.24
C ASN A 44 -12.43 -3.10 -0.78
N HIS A 45 -13.22 -4.16 -0.93
CA HIS A 45 -14.62 -4.11 -1.37
C HIS A 45 -15.48 -4.82 -0.34
N ASN A 46 -16.66 -4.27 -0.05
CA ASN A 46 -17.78 -5.05 0.49
C ASN A 46 -18.74 -5.29 -0.67
N GLY A 47 -19.40 -6.44 -0.73
CA GLY A 47 -20.21 -6.90 -1.86
C GLY A 47 -20.96 -5.81 -2.67
N ASP A 48 -20.94 -6.02 -3.98
CA ASP A 48 -21.57 -5.32 -5.10
C ASP A 48 -21.47 -3.80 -5.28
N GLU A 49 -21.51 -2.90 -4.28
CA GLU A 49 -21.56 -1.44 -4.64
C GLU A 49 -20.84 -0.44 -3.71
N ALA A 50 -20.14 -0.87 -2.65
CA ALA A 50 -19.45 0.05 -1.76
C ALA A 50 -17.94 -0.22 -1.64
N PHE A 51 -17.12 0.70 -2.16
CA PHE A 51 -15.69 0.74 -1.88
C PHE A 51 -15.47 1.11 -0.41
N PHE A 52 -14.62 0.36 0.29
CA PHE A 52 -14.15 0.84 1.59
C PHE A 52 -13.23 2.04 1.36
N HIS A 53 -13.66 3.23 1.79
CA HIS A 53 -12.81 4.42 1.86
C HIS A 53 -11.85 4.33 3.05
N ARG A 54 -10.96 3.32 3.03
CA ARG A 54 -9.96 3.10 4.08
C ARG A 54 -8.55 3.13 3.50
N TYR A 55 -7.59 3.45 4.35
CA TYR A 55 -6.18 3.40 3.97
C TYR A 55 -5.78 1.95 3.66
N PRO A 56 -5.16 1.67 2.50
CA PRO A 56 -4.85 0.30 2.10
C PRO A 56 -3.67 -0.25 2.93
N LEU A 57 -3.99 -1.11 3.89
CA LEU A 57 -3.00 -1.78 4.74
C LEU A 57 -2.26 -2.91 4.00
N VAL A 58 -2.85 -3.45 2.93
CA VAL A 58 -2.18 -4.31 1.94
C VAL A 58 -1.97 -3.52 0.65
N GLN A 59 -0.73 -3.50 0.18
CA GLN A 59 -0.35 -2.76 -1.02
C GLN A 59 0.40 -3.67 -1.99
N TYR A 60 -0.17 -3.85 -3.18
CA TYR A 60 0.49 -4.55 -4.27
C TYR A 60 1.46 -3.59 -4.95
N ARG A 61 2.70 -4.04 -5.16
CA ARG A 61 3.77 -3.20 -5.73
C ARG A 61 4.57 -3.97 -6.77
N VAL A 62 5.25 -3.22 -7.64
CA VAL A 62 6.38 -3.74 -8.41
C VAL A 62 7.64 -3.44 -7.62
N MET A 63 8.39 -4.47 -7.21
CA MET A 63 9.65 -4.34 -6.48
C MET A 63 10.74 -4.98 -7.34
N ASP A 64 11.71 -4.18 -7.80
CA ASP A 64 12.80 -4.63 -8.68
C ASP A 64 12.33 -5.44 -9.91
N GLY A 65 11.24 -4.97 -10.53
CA GLY A 65 10.63 -5.60 -11.70
C GLY A 65 9.83 -6.88 -11.40
N LYS A 66 9.52 -7.14 -10.13
CA LYS A 66 8.81 -8.35 -9.68
C LYS A 66 7.61 -8.03 -8.81
N ALA A 67 6.74 -9.03 -8.68
CA ALA A 67 5.52 -8.94 -7.93
C ALA A 67 5.80 -8.88 -6.43
N GLY A 68 5.39 -7.77 -5.80
CA GLY A 68 5.56 -7.56 -4.37
C GLY A 68 4.25 -7.26 -3.67
N ILE A 69 4.26 -7.52 -2.36
CA ILE A 69 3.20 -7.14 -1.42
C ILE A 69 3.85 -6.45 -0.24
N PHE A 70 3.28 -5.32 0.15
CA PHE A 70 3.66 -4.58 1.34
C PHE A 70 2.47 -4.55 2.29
N ALA A 71 2.62 -5.11 3.48
CA ALA A 71 1.58 -5.19 4.50
C ALA A 71 1.96 -4.37 5.74
N ILE A 72 0.94 -3.74 6.33
CA ILE A 72 1.07 -2.76 7.42
C ILE A 72 0.19 -3.16 8.59
N GLY A 73 0.76 -3.21 9.81
CA GLY A 73 0.00 -3.44 11.03
C GLY A 73 -0.69 -4.80 11.06
N GLU A 74 -2.01 -4.81 11.24
CA GLU A 74 -2.84 -6.04 11.25
C GLU A 74 -2.79 -6.83 9.93
N ALA A 75 -2.52 -6.16 8.80
CA ALA A 75 -2.40 -6.82 7.52
C ALA A 75 -1.18 -7.76 7.43
N VAL A 76 -0.20 -7.61 8.33
CA VAL A 76 0.94 -8.54 8.43
C VAL A 76 0.47 -9.93 8.81
N ASP A 77 -0.37 -10.05 9.85
CA ASP A 77 -0.87 -11.35 10.31
C ASP A 77 -1.80 -11.97 9.25
N ALA A 78 -2.63 -11.13 8.63
CA ALA A 78 -3.50 -11.55 7.54
C ALA A 78 -2.72 -12.12 6.34
N LEU A 79 -1.60 -11.49 5.97
CA LEU A 79 -0.75 -11.98 4.89
C LEU A 79 -0.03 -13.28 5.28
N GLN A 80 0.41 -13.41 6.53
CA GLN A 80 1.02 -14.64 7.03
C GLN A 80 0.05 -15.83 7.04
N ALA A 81 -1.21 -15.61 7.39
CA ALA A 81 -2.25 -16.64 7.30
C ALA A 81 -2.42 -17.14 5.86
N ILE A 82 -2.56 -16.22 4.89
CA ILE A 82 -2.64 -16.60 3.46
C ILE A 82 -1.43 -17.44 3.03
N LEU A 83 -0.22 -17.04 3.43
CA LEU A 83 1.00 -17.76 3.09
C LEU A 83 1.07 -19.15 3.74
N THR A 84 0.44 -19.36 4.89
CA THR A 84 0.48 -20.65 5.60
C THR A 84 -0.58 -21.62 5.11
N ASP A 85 -1.78 -21.11 4.79
CA ASP A 85 -2.96 -21.95 4.60
C ASP A 85 -3.26 -22.28 3.14
N ASN A 86 -2.54 -21.70 2.18
CA ASN A 86 -2.81 -21.86 0.75
C ASN A 86 -1.65 -22.51 -0.01
N GLU A 87 -1.99 -23.27 -1.04
CA GLU A 87 -1.04 -23.63 -2.08
C GLU A 87 -0.70 -22.38 -2.90
N TRP A 88 0.59 -22.12 -3.10
CA TRP A 88 1.04 -20.89 -3.77
C TRP A 88 1.02 -21.04 -5.29
N GLU A 89 -0.13 -21.39 -5.86
CA GLU A 89 -0.35 -21.43 -7.30
C GLU A 89 -1.35 -20.34 -7.73
N ILE A 90 -0.96 -19.55 -8.72
CA ILE A 90 -1.80 -18.50 -9.31
C ILE A 90 -2.09 -18.79 -10.78
N GLN A 91 -3.20 -18.25 -11.29
CA GLN A 91 -3.42 -18.13 -12.72
C GLN A 91 -2.74 -16.87 -13.25
N TRP A 92 -1.65 -17.04 -14.01
CA TRP A 92 -0.87 -15.93 -14.55
C TRP A 92 -0.82 -16.00 -16.08
N GLN A 93 -1.33 -14.96 -16.75
CA GLN A 93 -1.34 -14.87 -18.22
C GLN A 93 -1.90 -16.13 -18.92
N GLY A 94 -2.96 -16.71 -18.33
CA GLY A 94 -3.66 -17.87 -18.89
C GLY A 94 -3.02 -19.22 -18.60
N LYS A 95 -2.05 -19.30 -17.68
CA LYS A 95 -1.44 -20.57 -17.25
C LYS A 95 -1.31 -20.64 -15.72
N PRO A 96 -1.43 -21.83 -15.11
CA PRO A 96 -1.08 -22.02 -13.71
C PRO A 96 0.42 -21.77 -13.52
N ARG A 97 0.76 -21.11 -12.42
CA ARG A 97 2.15 -20.82 -12.04
C ARG A 97 2.28 -20.86 -10.52
N GLY A 98 3.21 -21.69 -10.05
CA GLY A 98 3.68 -21.65 -8.67
C GLY A 98 4.46 -20.37 -8.38
N LEU A 99 4.24 -19.78 -7.21
CA LEU A 99 5.00 -18.67 -6.65
C LEU A 99 6.05 -19.18 -5.68
N ARG A 100 7.19 -18.50 -5.63
CA ARG A 100 8.20 -18.66 -4.58
C ARG A 100 8.56 -17.30 -4.01
N ILE A 101 8.79 -17.25 -2.71
CA ILE A 101 9.31 -16.07 -2.06
C ILE A 101 10.76 -15.90 -2.50
N GLU A 102 11.06 -14.75 -3.09
CA GLU A 102 12.43 -14.35 -3.40
C GLU A 102 13.01 -13.47 -2.30
N HIS A 103 12.19 -12.57 -1.76
CA HIS A 103 12.59 -11.72 -0.63
C HIS A 103 11.45 -11.60 0.38
N LEU A 104 11.80 -11.69 1.66
CA LEU A 104 10.91 -11.45 2.79
C LEU A 104 11.65 -10.65 3.84
N GLN A 105 11.07 -9.52 4.21
CA GLN A 105 11.61 -8.67 5.28
C GLN A 105 10.48 -8.21 6.18
N MET A 106 10.67 -8.41 7.48
CA MET A 106 9.77 -7.94 8.53
C MET A 106 10.47 -6.87 9.34
N ASP A 107 9.83 -5.71 9.44
CA ASP A 107 10.34 -4.59 10.21
C ASP A 107 9.34 -4.18 11.27
N THR A 108 9.85 -3.61 12.36
CA THR A 108 9.03 -2.98 13.40
C THR A 108 9.57 -1.60 13.66
N HIS A 109 8.70 -0.61 13.57
CA HIS A 109 9.04 0.80 13.75
C HIS A 109 8.17 1.42 14.83
N HIS A 110 8.69 2.43 15.51
CA HIS A 110 7.89 3.30 16.36
C HIS A 110 7.59 4.57 15.58
N LEU A 111 6.31 4.88 15.42
CA LEU A 111 5.92 6.20 14.96
C LEU A 111 6.39 7.21 16.00
N ARG A 112 7.00 8.32 15.56
CA ARG A 112 7.43 9.40 16.46
C ARG A 112 7.72 10.66 15.68
N MET A 113 7.52 11.79 16.35
CA MET A 113 8.09 13.05 15.91
C MET A 113 9.60 13.03 16.14
N LEU A 114 10.35 13.48 15.14
CA LEU A 114 11.80 13.66 15.24
C LEU A 114 12.10 15.11 15.59
N GLU A 115 13.20 15.33 16.32
CA GLU A 115 13.68 16.69 16.64
C GLU A 115 14.09 17.47 15.39
N GLN A 116 14.61 16.74 14.38
CA GLN A 116 15.00 17.30 13.10
C GLN A 116 14.25 16.60 11.96
N PRO A 117 13.81 17.34 10.93
CA PRO A 117 13.13 16.76 9.79
C PRO A 117 14.08 15.84 9.00
N LYS A 118 13.53 14.77 8.45
CA LYS A 118 14.22 13.91 7.49
C LYS A 118 13.80 14.26 6.07
N THR A 119 14.78 14.27 5.17
CA THR A 119 14.53 14.43 3.73
C THR A 119 14.17 13.09 3.11
N TYR A 120 13.10 13.08 2.33
CA TYR A 120 12.66 11.90 1.55
C TYR A 120 12.62 12.27 0.07
N GLN A 121 12.79 11.25 -0.78
CA GLN A 121 12.54 11.35 -2.20
C GLN A 121 11.29 10.54 -2.53
N GLY A 122 10.27 11.21 -3.07
CA GLY A 122 9.09 10.55 -3.63
C GLY A 122 9.30 10.21 -5.10
N PHE A 123 8.66 9.14 -5.57
CA PHE A 123 8.62 8.74 -6.97
C PHE A 123 7.16 8.49 -7.38
N ASP A 124 6.76 8.94 -8.57
CA ASP A 124 5.41 8.77 -9.14
C ASP A 124 4.26 9.06 -8.17
N TRP A 125 4.39 10.11 -7.37
CA TRP A 125 3.38 10.48 -6.38
C TRP A 125 2.11 11.04 -7.04
N LEU A 126 1.02 10.28 -6.95
CA LEU A 126 -0.31 10.69 -7.41
C LEU A 126 -1.01 11.56 -6.37
N ALA A 127 -0.61 12.84 -6.30
CA ALA A 127 -1.12 13.78 -5.30
C ALA A 127 -2.60 14.17 -5.50
N LEU A 128 -3.03 14.31 -6.76
CA LEU A 128 -4.28 14.99 -7.10
C LEU A 128 -5.43 14.00 -7.28
N ASN A 129 -6.45 14.12 -6.44
CA ASN A 129 -7.79 13.60 -6.71
C ASN A 129 -8.61 14.58 -7.55
N GLN A 130 -9.83 14.19 -7.96
CA GLN A 130 -10.70 15.03 -8.80
C GLN A 130 -10.86 16.48 -8.27
N LYS A 131 -11.18 16.62 -6.98
CA LYS A 131 -11.40 17.93 -6.33
C LYS A 131 -10.12 18.77 -6.26
N SER A 132 -8.99 18.17 -5.91
CA SER A 132 -7.71 18.87 -5.81
C SER A 132 -7.11 19.19 -7.19
N TYR A 133 -7.41 18.39 -8.21
CA TYR A 133 -7.06 18.67 -9.59
C TYR A 133 -7.76 19.94 -10.11
N GLU A 134 -9.04 20.14 -9.77
CA GLU A 134 -9.75 21.38 -10.10
C GLU A 134 -9.08 22.61 -9.47
N LYS A 135 -8.68 22.51 -8.19
CA LYS A 135 -7.91 23.58 -7.51
C LYS A 135 -6.56 23.82 -8.17
N TRP A 136 -5.84 22.75 -8.52
CA TRP A 136 -4.55 22.83 -9.20
C TRP A 136 -4.63 23.57 -10.53
N ARG A 137 -5.71 23.36 -11.30
CA ARG A 137 -5.95 24.06 -12.56
C ARG A 137 -6.21 25.56 -12.38
N GLN A 138 -6.65 25.99 -11.20
CA GLN A 138 -6.92 27.40 -10.90
C GLN A 138 -5.68 28.15 -10.38
N CYS A 139 -4.63 27.43 -9.95
CA CYS A 139 -3.38 28.03 -9.53
C CYS A 139 -2.70 28.79 -10.68
N LYS A 140 -2.31 30.04 -10.43
CA LYS A 140 -1.76 30.97 -11.43
C LYS A 140 -0.26 30.80 -11.66
N ASN A 141 0.46 30.23 -10.70
CA ASN A 141 1.91 30.13 -10.72
C ASN A 141 2.42 28.90 -9.94
N LEU A 142 3.73 28.66 -10.01
CA LEU A 142 4.38 27.52 -9.35
C LEU A 142 4.34 27.62 -7.82
N ALA A 143 4.37 28.82 -7.24
CA ALA A 143 4.32 28.99 -5.79
C ALA A 143 2.97 28.54 -5.22
N GLU A 144 1.86 28.94 -5.85
CA GLU A 144 0.51 28.48 -5.48
C GLU A 144 0.37 26.95 -5.60
N ARG A 145 0.97 26.37 -6.64
CA ARG A 145 1.01 24.93 -6.87
C ARG A 145 1.81 24.19 -5.79
N ALA A 146 2.96 24.73 -5.40
CA ALA A 146 3.79 24.17 -4.33
C ALA A 146 3.01 24.13 -3.00
N VAL A 147 2.40 25.26 -2.61
CA VAL A 147 1.57 25.33 -1.39
C VAL A 147 0.39 24.35 -1.43
N LEU A 148 -0.26 24.19 -2.59
CA LEU A 148 -1.33 23.20 -2.73
C LEU A 148 -0.82 21.77 -2.50
N LEU A 149 0.32 21.41 -3.10
CA LEU A 149 0.92 20.08 -2.93
C LEU A 149 1.42 19.82 -1.52
N GLU A 150 2.03 20.82 -0.87
CA GLU A 150 2.45 20.73 0.54
C GLU A 150 1.27 20.41 1.46
N ASN A 151 0.15 21.11 1.27
CA ASN A 151 -1.08 20.84 2.01
C ASN A 151 -1.65 19.44 1.73
N ILE A 152 -1.60 18.98 0.48
CA ILE A 152 -2.06 17.63 0.12
C ILE A 152 -1.16 16.58 0.79
N LEU A 153 0.16 16.74 0.74
CA LEU A 153 1.10 15.82 1.36
C LEU A 153 0.90 15.75 2.88
N ALA A 154 0.79 16.91 3.53
CA ALA A 154 0.53 17.00 4.98
C ALA A 154 -0.75 16.25 5.37
N ASN A 155 -1.84 16.44 4.61
CA ASN A 155 -3.10 15.73 4.84
C ASN A 155 -2.98 14.22 4.62
N GLN A 156 -2.25 13.77 3.58
CA GLN A 156 -2.04 12.34 3.35
C GLN A 156 -1.22 11.68 4.47
N ILE A 157 -0.21 12.37 5.00
CA ILE A 157 0.55 11.92 6.17
C ILE A 157 -0.36 11.87 7.40
N GLN A 158 -1.18 12.90 7.62
CA GLN A 158 -2.12 12.94 8.73
C GLN A 158 -3.14 11.78 8.68
N CYS A 159 -3.74 11.51 7.50
CA CYS A 159 -4.63 10.37 7.34
C CYS A 159 -3.93 9.03 7.63
N PHE A 160 -2.67 8.88 7.23
CA PHE A 160 -1.89 7.69 7.60
C PHE A 160 -1.71 7.59 9.12
N LEU A 161 -1.28 8.67 9.78
CA LEU A 161 -1.07 8.70 11.24
C LEU A 161 -2.34 8.34 12.00
N GLU A 162 -3.50 8.89 11.60
CA GLU A 162 -4.80 8.57 12.20
C GLU A 162 -5.15 7.08 12.10
N VAL A 163 -4.94 6.46 10.93
CA VAL A 163 -5.21 5.03 10.75
C VAL A 163 -4.23 4.17 11.56
N MET A 164 -3.00 4.64 11.76
CA MET A 164 -2.02 3.95 12.60
C MET A 164 -2.22 4.20 14.12
N GLY A 165 -3.24 4.97 14.51
CA GLY A 165 -3.56 5.25 15.91
C GLY A 165 -2.61 6.24 16.59
N TRP A 166 -2.01 7.17 15.82
CA TRP A 166 -1.18 8.27 16.34
C TRP A 166 -2.02 9.50 16.71
#